data_AF-A0A6J4UXS8-F1
#
_entry.id   AF-A0A6J4UXS8-F1
#
_cell.length_a   1.000
_cell.length_b   1.000
_cell.length_c   1.000
_cell.angle_alpha   90.00
_cell.angle_beta   90.00
_cell.angle_gamma   90.00
#
_symmetry.space_group_name_H-M   'P 1'
#
loop_
_entity.id
_entity.type
_entity.pdbx_description
1 polymer ?
#
loop_
_entity_poly.entity_id
_entity_poly.type
_entity_poly.pdbx_seq_one_letter_code
_entity_poly.pdbx_strand_id
1 'polypeptide(L)'
;MIEPPPPPGEGGSPPVLDRTAMTELREMTGGDAAFLAELVETFLAESPVLLDEMRVAVASGDAVTLRRAAHTLKANCRTFGAGALAALCEGIEIRAAAGDLTDIAPVIESATGLYPAVASALRAEVVTP
;
A
#
# COMPACT_ATOMS: atom_id res chain seq x y z
N MET A 1 12.47 -38.96 4.68
CA MET A 1 12.53 -38.03 5.83
C MET A 1 12.16 -36.67 5.27
N ILE A 2 10.89 -36.30 5.32
CA ILE A 2 10.39 -34.99 4.86
C ILE A 2 10.06 -34.24 6.15
N GLU A 3 10.75 -33.14 6.40
CA GLU A 3 10.45 -32.28 7.53
C GLU A 3 9.07 -31.64 7.33
N PRO A 4 8.22 -31.60 8.37
CA PRO A 4 6.95 -30.90 8.28
C PRO A 4 7.20 -29.38 8.09
N PRO A 5 6.33 -28.66 7.36
CA PRO A 5 6.43 -27.22 7.27
C PRO A 5 6.33 -26.60 8.68
N PRO A 6 7.05 -25.50 8.96
CA PRO A 6 6.94 -24.82 10.25
C PRO A 6 5.49 -24.38 10.49
N PRO A 7 5.02 -24.40 11.75
CA PRO A 7 3.67 -23.94 12.07
C PRO A 7 3.50 -22.46 11.69
N PRO A 8 2.32 -22.05 11.19
CA PRO A 8 2.03 -20.64 10.98
C PRO A 8 2.15 -19.92 12.33
N GLY A 9 3.02 -18.90 12.35
CA GLY A 9 3.36 -18.14 13.55
C GLY A 9 2.12 -17.68 14.32
N GLU A 10 2.16 -17.92 15.62
CA GLU A 10 1.15 -17.56 16.59
C GLU A 10 0.94 -16.03 16.65
N GLY A 11 -0.32 -15.59 16.57
CA GLY A 11 -0.80 -14.39 17.29
C GLY A 11 -0.26 -13.01 16.92
N GLY A 12 0.34 -12.82 15.75
CA GLY A 12 0.70 -11.48 15.24
C GLY A 12 -0.31 -11.00 14.20
N SER A 13 -0.72 -9.73 14.24
CA SER A 13 -1.36 -9.11 13.06
C SER A 13 -0.57 -9.47 11.79
N PRO A 14 -1.24 -9.74 10.66
CA PRO A 14 -0.55 -10.04 9.41
C PRO A 14 0.51 -8.95 9.16
N PRO A 15 1.71 -9.33 8.69
CA PRO A 15 2.77 -8.37 8.47
C PRO A 15 2.29 -7.28 7.52
N VAL A 16 2.56 -6.03 7.89
CA VAL A 16 2.10 -4.84 7.15
C VAL A 16 2.69 -4.80 5.74
N LEU A 17 3.87 -5.39 5.57
CA LEU A 17 4.57 -5.56 4.29
C LEU A 17 4.87 -7.04 4.06
N ASP A 18 4.74 -7.47 2.80
CA ASP A 18 5.20 -8.77 2.36
C ASP A 18 6.74 -8.80 2.25
N ARG A 19 7.35 -9.77 2.95
CA ARG A 19 8.82 -9.90 2.98
C ARG A 19 9.41 -10.36 1.65
N THR A 20 8.67 -11.15 0.88
CA THR A 20 9.12 -11.63 -0.42
C THR A 20 9.19 -10.46 -1.38
N ALA A 21 8.15 -9.64 -1.44
CA ALA A 21 8.12 -8.42 -2.25
C ALA A 21 9.27 -7.46 -1.88
N MET A 22 9.58 -7.29 -0.59
CA MET A 22 10.72 -6.48 -0.15
C MET A 22 12.07 -7.06 -0.59
N THR A 23 12.21 -8.39 -0.56
CA THR A 23 13.41 -9.08 -1.04
C THR A 23 13.57 -8.90 -2.55
N GLU A 24 12.51 -9.12 -3.32
CA GLU A 24 12.49 -8.90 -4.77
C GLU A 24 12.80 -7.44 -5.12
N LEU A 25 12.25 -6.48 -4.37
CA LEU A 25 12.52 -5.06 -4.57
C LEU A 25 14.01 -4.73 -4.35
N ARG A 26 14.65 -5.28 -3.30
CA ARG A 26 16.09 -5.14 -3.07
C ARG A 26 16.93 -5.75 -4.20
N GLU A 27 16.51 -6.88 -4.76
CA GLU A 27 17.17 -7.48 -5.91
C GLU A 27 17.00 -6.62 -7.17
N MET A 28 15.82 -6.04 -7.38
CA MET A 28 15.52 -5.12 -8.48
C MET A 28 16.34 -3.83 -8.42
N THR A 29 16.65 -3.33 -7.22
CA THR A 29 17.58 -2.20 -7.04
C THR A 29 19.05 -2.60 -7.14
N GLY A 30 19.37 -3.87 -7.41
CA GLY A 30 20.74 -4.37 -7.46
C GLY A 30 21.44 -4.34 -6.09
N GLY A 31 20.67 -4.35 -4.99
CA GLY A 31 21.19 -4.19 -3.63
C GLY A 31 21.58 -2.75 -3.29
N ASP A 32 21.26 -1.76 -4.14
CA ASP A 32 21.53 -0.35 -3.85
C ASP A 32 20.54 0.17 -2.79
N ALA A 33 21.04 0.30 -1.56
CA ALA A 33 20.28 0.79 -0.43
C ALA A 33 19.89 2.26 -0.56
N ALA A 34 20.70 3.09 -1.25
CA ALA A 34 20.38 4.49 -1.46
C ALA A 34 19.21 4.62 -2.45
N PHE A 35 19.25 3.85 -3.54
CA PHE A 35 18.15 3.84 -4.51
C PHE A 35 16.85 3.29 -3.89
N LEU A 36 16.92 2.23 -3.07
CA LEU A 36 15.76 1.75 -2.32
C LEU A 36 15.18 2.81 -1.40
N ALA A 37 16.05 3.56 -0.69
CA ALA A 37 15.61 4.66 0.16
C ALA A 37 14.90 5.77 -0.64
N GLU A 38 15.39 6.13 -1.83
CA GLU A 38 14.72 7.11 -2.70
C GLU A 38 13.33 6.63 -3.16
N LEU A 39 13.18 5.34 -3.51
CA LEU A 39 11.88 4.76 -3.86
C LEU A 39 10.90 4.81 -2.68
N VAL A 40 11.38 4.46 -1.48
CA VAL A 40 10.56 4.53 -0.26
C VAL A 40 10.17 5.97 0.06
N GLU A 41 11.08 6.93 0.00
CA GLU A 41 10.77 8.35 0.25
C GLU A 41 9.77 8.89 -0.77
N THR A 42 9.89 8.51 -2.05
CA THR A 42 8.92 8.86 -3.09
C THR A 42 7.52 8.33 -2.73
N PHE A 43 7.42 7.05 -2.36
CA PHE A 43 6.17 6.45 -1.91
C PHE A 43 5.57 7.19 -0.70
N LEU A 44 6.42 7.53 0.28
CA LEU A 44 6.00 8.22 1.49
C LEU A 44 5.52 9.65 1.22
N ALA A 45 6.08 10.33 0.23
CA ALA A 45 5.65 11.66 -0.17
C ALA A 45 4.34 11.65 -0.98
N GLU A 46 4.18 10.69 -1.90
CA GLU A 46 3.02 10.64 -2.80
C GLU A 46 1.76 10.06 -2.15
N SER A 47 1.91 9.03 -1.32
CA SER A 47 0.77 8.32 -0.71
C SER A 47 -0.22 9.22 0.05
N PRO A 48 0.20 10.16 0.93
CA PRO A 48 -0.74 11.05 1.62
C PRO A 48 -1.46 12.00 0.67
N VAL A 49 -0.82 12.43 -0.42
CA VAL A 49 -1.44 13.29 -1.44
C VAL A 49 -2.54 12.52 -2.16
N LEU A 50 -2.27 11.27 -2.56
CA LEU A 50 -3.27 10.41 -3.22
C LEU A 50 -4.44 10.09 -2.29
N LEU A 51 -4.19 9.84 -1.00
CA LEU A 51 -5.26 9.60 -0.01
C LEU A 51 -6.15 10.83 0.20
N ASP A 52 -5.56 12.02 0.24
CA ASP A 52 -6.32 13.28 0.32
C ASP A 52 -7.12 13.53 -0.97
N GLU A 53 -6.52 13.29 -2.14
CA GLU A 53 -7.19 13.38 -3.44
C GLU A 53 -8.41 12.44 -3.50
N MET A 54 -8.29 11.21 -2.99
CA MET A 54 -9.44 10.29 -2.87
C MET A 54 -10.54 10.86 -1.97
N ARG A 55 -10.19 11.47 -0.83
CA ARG A 55 -11.17 12.12 0.07
C ARG A 55 -11.90 13.27 -0.61
N VAL A 56 -11.18 14.13 -1.31
CA VAL A 56 -11.77 15.27 -2.03
C VAL A 56 -12.66 14.77 -3.17
N ALA A 57 -12.20 13.80 -3.94
CA ALA A 57 -12.92 13.23 -5.07
C ALA A 57 -14.25 12.56 -4.66
N VAL A 58 -14.26 11.81 -3.54
CA VAL A 58 -15.53 11.25 -3.03
C VAL A 58 -16.50 12.36 -2.59
N ALA A 59 -16.00 13.41 -1.92
CA ALA A 59 -16.83 14.51 -1.46
C ALA A 59 -17.42 15.34 -2.61
N SER A 60 -16.71 15.46 -3.73
CA SER A 60 -17.18 16.15 -4.94
C SER A 60 -17.92 15.26 -5.93
N GLY A 61 -18.05 13.95 -5.67
CA GLY A 61 -18.65 12.99 -6.59
C GLY A 61 -17.82 12.70 -7.85
N ASP A 62 -16.52 12.98 -7.84
CA ASP A 62 -15.62 12.78 -8.97
C ASP A 62 -15.07 11.34 -9.01
N ALA A 63 -15.85 10.44 -9.60
CA ALA A 63 -15.48 9.04 -9.75
C ALA A 63 -14.22 8.82 -10.61
N VAL A 64 -13.92 9.72 -11.55
CA VAL A 64 -12.76 9.58 -12.44
C VAL A 64 -11.47 9.85 -11.67
N THR A 65 -11.44 10.94 -10.92
CA THR A 65 -10.30 11.31 -10.07
C THR A 65 -10.11 10.28 -8.96
N LEU A 66 -11.19 9.85 -8.29
CA LEU A 66 -11.13 8.82 -7.26
C LEU A 66 -10.51 7.51 -7.79
N ARG A 67 -10.96 7.05 -8.97
CA ARG A 67 -10.43 5.84 -9.60
C ARG A 67 -8.94 5.97 -9.90
N ARG A 68 -8.51 7.11 -10.45
CA ARG A 68 -7.09 7.35 -10.80
C ARG A 68 -6.21 7.36 -9.58
N ALA A 69 -6.57 8.12 -8.54
CA ALA A 69 -5.81 8.17 -7.30
C ALA A 69 -5.69 6.77 -6.67
N ALA A 70 -6.80 6.03 -6.59
CA ALA A 70 -6.82 4.66 -6.07
C ALA A 70 -5.96 3.69 -6.88
N HIS A 71 -6.01 3.78 -8.22
CA HIS A 71 -5.19 2.96 -9.11
C HIS A 71 -3.69 3.19 -8.89
N THR A 72 -3.28 4.47 -8.84
CA THR A 72 -1.87 4.85 -8.61
C THR A 72 -1.38 4.34 -7.26
N LEU A 73 -2.13 4.62 -6.19
CA LEU A 73 -1.73 4.18 -4.84
C LEU A 73 -1.69 2.65 -4.73
N LYS A 74 -2.63 1.94 -5.36
CA LYS A 74 -2.65 0.48 -5.43
C LYS A 74 -1.36 -0.08 -6.05
N ALA A 75 -0.96 0.43 -7.21
CA ALA A 75 0.24 -0.02 -7.91
C ALA A 75 1.49 0.18 -7.03
N ASN A 76 1.61 1.38 -6.47
CA ASN A 76 2.66 1.73 -5.52
C ASN A 76 2.69 0.75 -4.33
N CYS A 77 1.54 0.48 -3.70
CA CYS A 77 1.45 -0.47 -2.58
C CYS A 77 1.89 -1.89 -2.96
N ARG A 78 1.56 -2.36 -4.16
CA ARG A 78 1.97 -3.70 -4.63
C ARG A 78 3.47 -3.82 -4.79
N THR A 79 4.14 -2.79 -5.31
CA THR A 79 5.61 -2.75 -5.43
C THR A 79 6.31 -2.96 -4.09
N PHE A 80 5.77 -2.37 -3.02
CA PHE A 80 6.36 -2.45 -1.68
C PHE A 80 5.81 -3.60 -0.82
N GLY A 81 4.96 -4.47 -1.37
CA GLY A 81 4.35 -5.56 -0.61
C GLY A 81 3.29 -5.12 0.40
N ALA A 82 2.79 -3.88 0.32
CA ALA A 82 1.74 -3.35 1.20
C ALA A 82 0.34 -3.88 0.81
N GLY A 83 0.18 -5.21 0.84
CA GLY A 83 -0.98 -5.91 0.27
C GLY A 83 -2.33 -5.48 0.85
N ALA A 84 -2.41 -5.24 2.16
CA ALA A 84 -3.65 -4.80 2.81
C ALA A 84 -4.09 -3.40 2.33
N LEU A 85 -3.16 -2.47 2.16
CA LEU A 85 -3.46 -1.14 1.63
C LEU A 85 -3.80 -1.19 0.13
N ALA A 86 -3.09 -2.04 -0.62
CA ALA A 86 -3.38 -2.29 -2.04
C ALA A 86 -4.81 -2.83 -2.24
N ALA A 87 -5.27 -3.76 -1.37
CA ALA A 87 -6.61 -4.33 -1.45
C ALA A 87 -7.72 -3.29 -1.18
N LEU A 88 -7.51 -2.38 -0.22
CA LEU A 88 -8.43 -1.27 0.03
C LEU A 88 -8.50 -0.33 -1.18
N CYS A 89 -7.35 0.02 -1.76
CA CYS A 89 -7.28 0.86 -2.97
C CYS A 89 -7.94 0.18 -4.18
N GLU A 90 -7.77 -1.13 -4.34
CA GLU A 90 -8.44 -1.90 -5.40
C GLU A 90 -9.97 -1.89 -5.24
N GLY A 91 -10.47 -2.06 -4.01
CA GLY A 91 -11.90 -1.92 -3.73
C GLY A 91 -12.43 -0.53 -4.09
N ILE A 92 -11.70 0.53 -3.75
CA ILE A 92 -12.07 1.91 -4.10
C ILE A 92 -12.08 2.10 -5.63
N GLU A 93 -11.03 1.64 -6.32
CA GLU A 93 -10.87 1.74 -7.77
C GLU A 93 -12.02 1.05 -8.52
N ILE A 94 -12.36 -0.18 -8.14
CA ILE A 94 -13.44 -0.96 -8.79
C ILE A 94 -14.78 -0.23 -8.66
N ARG A 95 -15.09 0.28 -7.47
CA ARG A 95 -16.34 0.98 -7.21
C ARG A 95 -16.42 2.32 -7.94
N ALA A 96 -15.33 3.09 -7.91
CA ALA A 96 -15.21 4.32 -8.67
C ALA A 96 -15.32 4.08 -10.19
N ALA A 97 -14.76 2.97 -10.70
CA ALA A 97 -14.92 2.58 -12.10
C ALA A 97 -16.37 2.24 -12.48
N ALA A 98 -17.13 1.67 -11.55
CA ALA A 98 -18.56 1.42 -11.71
C ALA A 98 -19.44 2.67 -11.51
N GLY A 99 -18.86 3.80 -11.10
CA GLY A 99 -19.60 5.01 -10.74
C GLY A 99 -20.39 4.91 -9.44
N ASP A 100 -20.13 3.88 -8.62
CA ASP A 100 -20.76 3.69 -7.32
C ASP A 100 -19.88 4.28 -6.21
N LEU A 101 -20.23 5.48 -5.78
CA LEU A 101 -19.54 6.20 -4.69
C LEU A 101 -20.28 6.10 -3.34
N THR A 102 -21.36 5.33 -3.27
CA THR A 102 -22.21 5.21 -2.08
C THR A 102 -21.42 4.60 -0.92
N ASP A 103 -21.35 5.18 0.28
CA ASP A 103 -20.60 4.58 1.40
C ASP A 103 -19.15 4.16 1.06
N ILE A 104 -18.47 4.87 0.14
CA ILE A 104 -17.05 4.59 -0.17
C ILE A 104 -16.11 5.32 0.78
N ALA A 105 -16.56 6.40 1.42
CA ALA A 105 -15.78 7.18 2.36
C ALA A 105 -15.20 6.35 3.52
N PRO A 106 -15.93 5.43 4.18
CA PRO A 106 -15.36 4.57 5.23
C PRO A 106 -14.19 3.69 4.75
N VAL A 107 -14.19 3.29 3.47
CA VAL A 107 -13.10 2.50 2.89
C VAL A 107 -11.85 3.37 2.71
N ILE A 108 -12.03 4.62 2.27
CA ILE A 108 -10.95 5.63 2.16
C ILE A 108 -10.37 5.97 3.54
N GLU A 109 -11.23 6.12 4.56
CA GLU A 109 -10.81 6.32 5.95
C GLU A 109 -10.00 5.12 6.46
N SER A 110 -10.42 3.90 6.15
CA SER A 110 -9.70 2.67 6.51
C SER A 110 -8.32 2.62 5.84
N ALA A 111 -8.24 2.98 4.55
CA ALA A 111 -6.97 3.07 3.82
C ALA A 111 -6.03 4.12 4.44
N THR A 112 -6.59 5.27 4.80
CA THR A 112 -5.83 6.34 5.48
C THR A 112 -5.34 5.89 6.85
N GLY A 113 -6.18 5.22 7.64
CA GLY A 113 -5.81 4.73 8.97
C GLY A 113 -4.74 3.64 8.93
N LEU A 114 -4.67 2.87 7.85
CA LEU A 114 -3.65 1.83 7.66
C LEU A 114 -2.30 2.39 7.19
N TYR A 115 -2.31 3.48 6.41
CA TYR A 115 -1.10 4.05 5.81
C TYR A 115 0.05 4.33 6.82
N PRO A 116 -0.17 4.91 8.02
CA PRO A 116 0.90 5.14 8.99
C PRO A 116 1.69 3.89 9.38
N ALA A 117 1.02 2.73 9.46
CA ALA A 117 1.68 1.46 9.75
C ALA A 117 2.57 1.02 8.58
N VAL A 118 2.07 1.17 7.34
CA VAL A 118 2.84 0.88 6.11
C VAL A 118 4.06 1.78 6.02
N ALA A 119 3.88 3.08 6.26
CA ALA A 119 4.95 4.07 6.25
C ALA A 119 6.03 3.75 7.29
N SER A 120 5.62 3.39 8.51
CA SER A 120 6.57 3.00 9.56
C SER A 120 7.34 1.73 9.20
N ALA A 121 6.67 0.73 8.61
CA ALA A 121 7.32 -0.51 8.21
C ALA A 121 8.35 -0.26 7.09
N LEU A 122 8.03 0.56 6.09
CA LEU A 122 8.96 0.87 5.00
C LEU A 122 10.18 1.64 5.48
N ARG A 123 10.01 2.58 6.41
CA ARG A 123 11.14 3.30 7.03
C ARG A 123 12.09 2.35 7.77
N ALA A 124 11.56 1.31 8.41
CA ALA A 124 12.41 0.33 9.09
C ALA A 124 13.28 -0.48 8.12
N GLU A 125 12.77 -0.76 6.91
CA GLU A 125 13.50 -1.50 5.88
C GLU A 125 14.74 -0.74 5.35
N VAL A 126 14.67 0.59 5.28
CA VAL A 126 15.76 1.42 4.73
C VAL A 126 16.78 1.86 5.78
N VAL A 127 16.45 1.77 7.08
CA VAL A 127 17.36 2.10 8.18
C VAL A 127 18.23 0.91 8.60
N THR A 128 17.88 -0.31 8.18
CA THR A 128 18.62 -1.51 8.58
C THR A 128 19.88 -1.67 7.72
N PRO A 129 21.09 -1.69 8.32
CA PRO A 129 22.38 -1.75 7.62
C PRO A 129 22.69 -3.11 6.99
#